data_AF-S4Q047-F1
#
_entry.id   AF-S4Q047-F1
#
_cell.length_a   1.000
_cell.length_b   1.000
_cell.length_c   1.000
_cell.angle_alpha   90.00
_cell.angle_beta   90.00
_cell.angle_gamma   90.00
#
_symmetry.space_group_name_H-M   'P 1'
#
loop_
_entity.id
_entity.type
_entity.pdbx_description
1 polymer ?
#
loop_
_entity_poly.entity_id
_entity_poly.type
_entity_poly.pdbx_seq_one_letter_code
_entity_poly.pdbx_strand_id
1 'polypeptide(L)' 'LGEIREISGSLRVVRSYPLVSLMFLRNLHTIGGRENDNKGQSLYIFNNPNLELLWNWSNHGNIIVEKGKLFVHFNPK' A
#
# COMPACT_ATOMS: atom_id res chain seq x y z
N LEU A 1 9.64 -6.16 8.72
CA LEU A 1 9.19 -5.44 7.50
C LEU A 1 9.55 -3.96 7.49
N GLY A 2 9.70 -3.30 8.63
CA GLY A 2 9.89 -1.84 8.63
C GLY A 2 11.21 -1.29 8.10
N GLU A 3 12.17 -2.14 7.68
CA GLU A 3 13.37 -1.70 6.94
C GLU A 3 13.17 -1.67 5.41
N ILE A 4 12.04 -2.16 4.91
CA ILE A 4 11.76 -2.15 3.47
C ILE A 4 11.60 -0.69 3.03
N ARG A 5 12.41 -0.30 2.05
CA ARG A 5 12.39 1.06 1.46
C ARG A 5 11.72 1.13 0.10
N GLU A 6 11.79 0.05 -0.65
CA GLU A 6 11.33 -0.03 -2.02
C GLU A 6 10.65 -1.36 -2.28
N ILE A 7 9.53 -1.30 -3.00
CA ILE A 7 8.84 -2.45 -3.57
C ILE A 7 8.89 -2.26 -5.09
N SER A 8 9.69 -3.06 -5.78
CA SER A 8 9.77 -3.01 -7.26
C SER A 8 8.46 -3.43 -7.93
N GLY A 9 7.63 -4.21 -7.24
CA GLY A 9 6.33 -4.68 -7.72
C GLY A 9 5.14 -3.87 -7.22
N SER A 10 4.02 -4.56 -6.97
CA SER A 10 2.81 -3.98 -6.40
C SER A 10 2.66 -4.33 -4.92
N LEU A 11 2.14 -3.39 -4.14
CA LEU A 11 1.71 -3.62 -2.75
C LEU A 11 0.23 -4.01 -2.74
N ARG A 12 -0.08 -5.22 -2.28
CA ARG A 12 -1.45 -5.75 -2.22
C ARG A 12 -1.83 -6.07 -0.77
N VAL A 13 -2.89 -5.44 -0.29
CA VAL A 13 -3.45 -5.59 1.05
C VAL A 13 -4.91 -5.98 0.92
N VAL A 14 -5.21 -7.27 1.10
CA VAL A 14 -6.51 -7.85 0.75
C VAL A 14 -7.03 -8.69 1.90
N ARG A 15 -8.29 -8.47 2.32
CA ARG A 15 -8.96 -9.29 3.35
C ARG A 15 -8.13 -9.42 4.63
N SER A 16 -7.39 -8.37 4.98
CA SER A 16 -6.50 -8.34 6.16
C SER A 16 -7.28 -7.83 7.36
N TYR A 17 -8.10 -8.71 7.95
CA TYR A 17 -8.98 -8.38 9.07
C TYR A 17 -8.29 -7.74 10.29
N PRO A 18 -7.15 -8.23 10.80
CA PRO A 18 -6.53 -7.62 11.99
C PRO A 18 -5.74 -6.34 11.69
N LEU A 19 -5.62 -5.96 10.41
CA LEU A 19 -4.75 -4.89 9.98
C LEU A 19 -5.41 -3.53 10.20
N VAL A 20 -4.88 -2.78 11.16
CA VAL A 20 -5.36 -1.42 11.46
C VAL A 20 -4.60 -0.35 10.68
N SER A 21 -3.31 -0.58 10.41
CA SER A 21 -2.51 0.35 9.60
C SER A 21 -1.36 -0.27 8.80
N LEU A 22 -0.80 0.48 7.85
CA LEU A 22 0.44 0.12 7.13
C LEU A 22 1.71 0.68 7.80
N MET A 23 1.62 1.20 9.03
CA MET A 23 2.76 1.79 9.75
C MET A 23 3.92 0.81 10.02
N PHE A 24 3.69 -0.49 9.90
CA PHE A 24 4.77 -1.49 9.97
C PHE A 24 5.73 -1.43 8.77
N LEU A 25 5.33 -0.78 7.67
CA LEU A 25 6.16 -0.40 6.51
C LEU A 25 6.69 1.03 6.68
N ARG A 26 7.29 1.33 7.84
CA ARG A 26 7.67 2.69 8.25
C ARG A 26 8.74 3.38 7.40
N ASN A 27 9.56 2.62 6.67
CA ASN A 27 10.64 3.15 5.84
C ASN A 27 10.31 3.05 4.33
N LEU A 28 9.09 2.65 3.97
CA LEU A 28 8.72 2.44 2.56
C LEU A 28 8.52 3.78 1.87
N HIS A 29 9.30 4.08 0.83
CA HIS A 29 9.19 5.33 0.09
C HIS A 29 8.83 5.13 -1.38
N THR A 30 9.07 3.94 -1.95
CA THR A 30 8.86 3.69 -3.38
C THR A 30 8.09 2.41 -3.65
N ILE A 31 7.08 2.51 -4.52
CA ILE A 31 6.37 1.38 -5.11
C ILE A 31 6.50 1.50 -6.63
N GLY A 32 7.36 0.67 -7.22
CA GLY A 32 7.68 0.72 -8.65
C GLY A 32 6.51 0.35 -9.56
N GLY A 33 5.71 -0.64 -9.17
CA GLY A 33 4.69 -1.22 -10.02
C GLY A 33 5.26 -2.19 -11.07
N ARG A 34 4.47 -3.19 -11.45
CA ARG A 34 4.86 -4.12 -12.55
C ARG A 34 4.26 -3.66 -13.87
N GLU A 35 5.09 -3.61 -14.91
CA GLU A 35 4.65 -3.30 -16.28
C GLU A 35 3.68 -4.35 -16.86
N ASN A 36 3.74 -5.60 -16.39
CA ASN A 36 3.02 -6.73 -16.99
C ASN A 36 1.90 -7.31 -16.12
N ASP A 37 1.47 -6.63 -15.05
CA ASP A 37 0.34 -7.13 -14.25
C ASP A 37 -0.98 -6.77 -14.95
N ASN A 38 -1.74 -7.76 -15.42
CA ASN A 38 -2.96 -7.59 -16.25
C ASN A 38 -4.01 -6.62 -15.68
N LYS A 39 -3.95 -6.32 -14.38
CA LYS A 39 -4.85 -5.35 -13.75
C LYS A 39 -4.23 -3.94 -13.62
N GLY A 40 -2.91 -3.81 -13.67
CA GLY A 40 -2.19 -2.54 -13.71
C GLY A 40 -2.23 -1.73 -12.41
N GLN A 41 -2.53 -2.34 -11.27
CA GLN A 41 -2.49 -1.65 -9.97
C GLN A 41 -1.18 -1.88 -9.23
N SER A 42 -0.56 -0.78 -8.82
CA SER A 42 0.66 -0.81 -8.01
C SER A 42 0.38 -0.73 -6.53
N LEU A 43 -0.76 -0.15 -6.15
CA LEU A 43 -1.30 -0.25 -4.80
C LEU A 43 -2.72 -0.80 -4.87
N TYR A 44 -2.94 -1.96 -4.27
CA TYR A 44 -4.22 -2.66 -4.29
C TYR A 44 -4.68 -2.96 -2.86
N ILE A 45 -5.63 -2.17 -2.37
CA ILE A 45 -6.16 -2.24 -1.00
C ILE A 45 -7.65 -2.60 -1.08
N PHE A 46 -8.00 -3.84 -0.73
CA PHE A 46 -9.35 -4.35 -0.93
C PHE A 46 -9.87 -5.12 0.27
N ASN A 47 -11.07 -4.74 0.73
CA ASN A 47 -11.81 -5.48 1.76
C ASN A 47 -11.02 -5.66 3.06
N ASN A 48 -10.49 -4.56 3.62
CA ASN A 48 -9.84 -4.56 4.94
C ASN A 48 -10.74 -3.82 5.94
N PRO A 49 -11.59 -4.54 6.71
CA PRO A 49 -12.65 -3.90 7.50
C PRO A 49 -12.17 -2.98 8.62
N ASN A 50 -10.96 -3.24 9.14
CA ASN A 50 -10.39 -2.51 10.27
C ASN A 50 -9.24 -1.58 9.88
N LEU A 51 -8.94 -1.44 8.58
CA LEU A 51 -7.85 -0.58 8.11
C LEU A 51 -8.28 0.89 8.21
N GLU A 52 -7.77 1.60 9.20
CA GLU A 52 -8.11 3.00 9.49
C GLU A 52 -7.10 3.99 8.90
N LEU A 53 -5.84 3.57 8.78
CA LEU A 53 -4.76 4.46 8.39
C LEU A 53 -3.74 3.74 7.52
N LEU A 54 -3.28 4.35 6.43
CA LEU A 54 -2.13 3.79 5.70
C LEU A 54 -0.84 4.11 6.46
N TRP A 55 -0.44 5.37 6.46
CA TRP A 55 0.69 5.89 7.24
C TRP A 55 0.29 7.18 7.93
N ASN A 56 1.00 7.53 9.01
CA ASN A 56 0.96 8.90 9.52
C ASN A 56 1.79 9.79 8.58
N TRP A 57 1.13 10.43 7.62
CA TRP A 57 1.78 11.22 6.57
C TRP A 57 2.59 12.40 7.08
N SER A 58 2.25 12.95 8.26
CA SER A 58 3.02 14.03 8.89
C SER A 58 4.44 13.60 9.28
N ASN A 59 4.62 12.33 9.66
CA ASN A 59 5.92 11.79 10.10
C ASN A 59 6.60 10.93 9.04
N HIS A 60 5.81 10.23 8.23
CA HIS A 60 6.31 9.28 7.24
C HIS A 60 6.82 9.98 5.97
N GLY A 61 6.18 11.08 5.58
CA GLY A 61 6.45 11.73 4.30
C GLY A 61 5.82 11.00 3.11
N ASN A 62 6.14 11.49 1.92
CA ASN A 62 5.54 11.04 0.66
C ASN A 62 5.99 9.63 0.27
N ILE A 63 5.10 8.90 -0.39
CA ILE A 63 5.39 7.65 -1.08
C ILE A 63 5.27 7.91 -2.58
N ILE A 64 6.26 7.45 -3.34
CA ILE A 64 6.28 7.53 -4.79
C ILE A 64 5.73 6.23 -5.35
N VAL A 65 4.72 6.34 -6.21
CA VAL A 65 4.23 5.23 -7.04
C VAL A 65 4.68 5.51 -8.46
N GLU A 66 5.67 4.77 -8.95
CA GLU A 66 6.34 5.10 -10.22
C GLU A 66 5.48 4.77 -11.44
N LYS A 67 4.84 3.59 -11.42
CA LYS A 67 3.97 3.11 -12.51
C LYS A 67 2.70 2.53 -11.91
N GLY A 68 1.66 2.38 -12.73
CA GLY A 68 0.40 1.72 -12.38
C GLY A 68 -0.60 2.58 -11.61
N LYS A 69 -1.78 2.00 -11.36
CA LYS A 69 -2.95 2.67 -10.77
C LYS A 69 -3.10 2.33 -9.29
N LEU A 70 -3.80 3.18 -8.56
CA LEU A 70 -4.27 2.89 -7.21
C LEU A 70 -5.65 2.21 -7.29
N PHE A 71 -5.89 1.24 -6.43
CA PHE A 71 -7.20 0.63 -6.23
C PHE A 71 -7.46 0.47 -4.74
N VAL A 72 -8.42 1.24 -4.24
CA VAL A 72 -8.78 1.26 -2.83
C VAL A 72 -10.30 1.14 -2.74
N HIS A 73 -10.80 -0.06 -2.41
CA HIS A 73 -12.24 -0.35 -2.38
C HIS A 73 -12.60 -1.26 -1.20
N PHE A 74 -13.80 -1.09 -0.65
CA PHE A 74 -14.33 -1.89 0.46
C PHE A 74 -13.46 -1.84 1.73
N ASN A 75 -12.85 -0.69 2.03
CA ASN A 75 -12.23 -0.41 3.32
C ASN A 75 -13.16 0.61 4.01
N PRO A 76 -14.05 0.18 4.91
CA PRO A 76 -15.16 1.00 5.42
C PRO A 76 -14.77 2.03 6.49
N LYS A 77 -13.51 2.00 6.94
CA LYS A 77 -12.92 2.91 7.92
C LYS A 77 -12.03 3.92 7.19
#